data_AF-A0A7C5C875-F1
#
_entry.id   AF-A0A7C5C875-F1
#
_cell.length_a   1.000
_cell.length_b   1.000
_cell.length_c   1.000
_cell.angle_alpha   90.00
_cell.angle_beta   90.00
_cell.angle_gamma   90.00
#
_symmetry.space_group_name_H-M   'P 1'
#
loop_
_entity.id
_entity.type
_entity.pdbx_description
1 polymer ?
#
loop_
_entity_poly.entity_id
_entity_poly.type
_entity_poly.pdbx_seq_one_letter_code
_entity_poly.pdbx_strand_id
1 'polypeptide(L)'
;YYAFASYFLTGEHRPYKHAAFGRVKPQNDIDNGGLGAIEVLARYSNTTVSQDVLAMNSANPEKINTISIGLNWYLNAHARFMYNYVLSDEPVILFSTLAC
;
A
#
# COMPACT_ATOMS: atom_id res chain seq x y z
N TYR A 1 8.99 -7.84 7.93
CA TYR A 1 8.10 -8.74 7.14
C TYR A 1 7.24 -7.92 6.19
N TYR A 2 6.86 -8.48 5.04
CA TYR A 2 6.06 -7.80 4.03
C TYR A 2 4.94 -8.73 3.53
N ALA A 3 3.71 -8.25 3.56
CA ALA A 3 2.57 -8.92 2.97
C ALA A 3 1.83 -7.93 2.05
N PHE A 4 1.44 -8.41 0.88
CA PHE A 4 0.67 -7.64 -0.08
C PHE A 4 -0.42 -8.52 -0.66
N ALA A 5 -1.64 -8.00 -0.68
CA ALA A 5 -2.78 -8.61 -1.32
C ALA A 5 -3.48 -7.56 -2.19
N SER A 6 -3.94 -7.96 -3.36
CA SER A 6 -4.82 -7.14 -4.18
C SER A 6 -5.90 -8.00 -4.83
N TYR A 7 -7.04 -7.38 -5.11
CA TYR A 7 -8.21 -8.04 -5.64
C TYR A 7 -8.94 -7.12 -6.61
N PHE A 8 -9.31 -7.64 -7.78
CA PHE A 8 -10.10 -6.93 -8.79
C PHE A 8 -11.59 -7.18 -8.52
N LEU A 9 -12.32 -6.12 -8.15
CA LEU A 9 -13.75 -6.19 -7.89
C LEU A 9 -14.55 -6.48 -9.17
N THR A 10 -14.02 -6.06 -10.31
CA THR A 10 -14.62 -6.16 -11.65
C THR A 10 -14.26 -7.47 -12.38
N GLY A 11 -13.51 -8.37 -11.72
CA GLY A 11 -13.24 -9.74 -12.21
C GLY A 11 -12.03 -9.86 -13.14
N GLU A 12 -11.24 -8.82 -13.31
CA GLU A 12 -10.03 -8.87 -14.13
C GLU A 12 -8.89 -9.61 -13.45
N HIS A 13 -7.98 -10.10 -14.28
CA HIS A 13 -6.76 -10.75 -13.82
C HIS A 13 -5.56 -9.98 -14.33
N ARG A 14 -4.55 -9.79 -13.47
CA ARG A 14 -3.26 -9.25 -13.91
C ARG A 14 -2.57 -10.30 -14.80
N PRO A 15 -2.23 -9.97 -16.06
CA PRO A 15 -1.44 -10.88 -16.86
C PRO A 15 -0.08 -11.08 -16.22
N TYR A 16 0.36 -12.32 -16.11
CA TYR A 16 1.68 -12.67 -15.58
C TYR A 16 2.49 -13.38 -16.67
N LYS A 17 3.62 -12.82 -17.05
CA LYS A 17 4.50 -13.40 -18.07
C LYS A 17 5.96 -13.09 -17.73
N HIS A 18 6.85 -14.08 -17.91
CA HIS A 18 8.29 -13.94 -17.68
C HIS A 18 8.64 -13.37 -16.29
N ALA A 19 8.02 -13.90 -15.23
CA ALA A 19 8.20 -13.45 -13.85
C ALA A 19 7.79 -11.98 -13.57
N ALA A 20 7.10 -11.31 -14.51
CA ALA A 20 6.66 -9.94 -14.38
C ALA A 20 5.13 -9.83 -14.52
N PHE A 21 4.55 -8.93 -13.71
CA PHE A 21 3.18 -8.52 -13.89
C PHE A 21 3.09 -7.54 -15.06
N GLY A 22 2.25 -7.88 -16.04
CA GLY A 22 1.96 -7.03 -17.19
C GLY A 22 0.92 -5.96 -16.88
N ARG A 23 0.62 -5.17 -17.91
CA ARG A 23 -0.40 -4.11 -17.87
C ARG A 23 -1.80 -4.72 -17.72
N VAL A 24 -2.59 -4.20 -16.79
CA VAL A 24 -4.02 -4.51 -16.69
C VAL A 24 -4.75 -3.75 -17.79
N LYS A 25 -5.52 -4.48 -18.60
CA LYS A 25 -6.48 -3.89 -19.55
C LYS A 25 -7.88 -4.22 -19.03
N PRO A 26 -8.72 -3.23 -18.73
CA PRO A 26 -10.11 -3.48 -18.34
C PRO A 26 -10.82 -4.31 -19.41
N GLN A 27 -11.69 -5.24 -19.01
CA GLN A 27 -12.54 -5.96 -19.97
C GLN A 27 -13.61 -5.03 -20.56
N ASN A 28 -14.16 -4.14 -19.72
CA ASN A 28 -15.15 -3.15 -20.07
C ASN A 28 -14.60 -1.75 -19.81
N ASP A 29 -13.87 -1.19 -20.78
CA ASP A 29 -13.31 0.17 -20.73
C ASP A 29 -14.43 1.22 -20.57
N ILE A 30 -14.12 2.34 -19.90
CA ILE A 30 -15.06 3.47 -19.75
C ILE A 30 -15.45 4.08 -21.09
N ASP A 31 -14.52 4.05 -22.06
CA ASP A 31 -14.70 4.57 -23.42
C ASP A 31 -15.77 3.79 -24.20
N ASN A 32 -16.02 2.53 -23.82
CA ASN A 32 -17.06 1.68 -24.39
C ASN A 32 -18.35 1.66 -23.53
N GLY A 33 -18.48 2.59 -22.58
CA GLY A 33 -19.62 2.67 -21.65
C GLY A 33 -19.54 1.74 -20.44
N GLY A 34 -18.39 1.10 -20.21
CA GLY A 34 -18.14 0.27 -19.04
C GLY A 34 -17.78 1.08 -17.79
N LEU A 35 -17.56 0.38 -16.67
CA LEU A 35 -17.07 0.99 -15.43
C LEU A 35 -15.54 1.03 -15.34
N GLY A 36 -14.81 0.48 -16.32
CA GLY A 36 -13.38 0.20 -16.19
C GLY A 36 -13.09 -0.97 -15.25
N ALA A 37 -11.84 -1.08 -14.80
CA ALA A 37 -11.38 -2.09 -13.84
C ALA A 37 -11.13 -1.46 -12.48
N ILE A 38 -11.70 -2.00 -11.40
CA ILE A 38 -11.46 -1.52 -10.03
C ILE A 38 -10.69 -2.59 -9.26
N GLU A 39 -9.52 -2.22 -8.76
CA GLU A 39 -8.68 -3.04 -7.90
C GLU A 39 -8.56 -2.42 -6.51
N VAL A 40 -8.78 -3.21 -5.49
CA VAL A 40 -8.42 -2.85 -4.11
C VAL A 40 -7.14 -3.55 -3.72
N LEU A 41 -6.31 -2.88 -2.94
CA LEU A 41 -5.06 -3.43 -2.43
C LEU A 41 -4.92 -3.16 -0.94
N ALA A 42 -4.29 -4.11 -0.25
CA ALA A 42 -3.88 -3.98 1.13
C ALA A 42 -2.42 -4.41 1.23
N ARG A 43 -1.63 -3.63 1.94
CA ARG A 43 -0.21 -3.87 2.17
C ARG A 43 0.07 -3.72 3.65
N TYR A 44 0.82 -4.67 4.20
CA TYR A 44 1.35 -4.60 5.54
C TYR A 44 2.86 -4.77 5.49
N SER A 45 3.58 -3.84 6.07
CA SER A 45 5.03 -3.92 6.21
C SER A 45 5.43 -3.64 7.64
N ASN A 46 6.19 -4.57 8.21
CA ASN A 46 6.91 -4.39 9.45
C ASN A 46 8.39 -4.19 9.12
N THR A 47 8.88 -2.98 9.38
CA THR A 47 10.29 -2.60 9.18
C THR A 47 10.91 -2.35 10.55
N THR A 48 12.03 -3.04 10.82
CA THR A 48 12.84 -2.78 12.01
C THR A 48 13.96 -1.84 11.58
N VAL A 49 13.99 -0.63 12.15
CA VAL A 49 15.09 0.31 11.90
C VAL A 49 16.17 0.02 12.94
N SER A 50 17.34 -0.43 12.50
CA SER A 50 18.51 -0.60 13.37
C SER A 50 19.16 0.76 13.64
N GLN A 51 19.62 0.96 14.87
CA GLN A 51 20.07 2.22 15.49
C GLN A 51 21.20 3.00 14.79
N ASP A 52 21.76 2.52 13.67
CA ASP A 52 22.98 3.08 13.09
C ASP A 52 22.76 4.38 12.28
N VAL A 53 21.50 4.83 12.11
CA VAL A 53 21.15 6.06 11.36
C VAL A 53 20.62 7.18 12.27
N LEU A 54 20.26 6.90 13.53
CA LEU A 54 19.73 7.88 14.47
C LEU A 54 20.63 7.95 15.71
N ALA A 55 21.73 8.66 15.58
CA ALA A 55 22.66 9.00 16.66
C ALA A 55 22.06 9.97 17.71
N MET A 56 20.79 9.80 18.07
CA MET A 56 20.10 10.60 19.08
C MET A 56 19.11 9.74 19.87
N ASN A 57 19.56 9.25 21.04
CA ASN A 57 18.76 9.09 22.26
C ASN A 57 17.42 8.33 22.19
N SER A 58 17.38 7.09 21.70
CA SER A 58 16.28 6.18 22.06
C SER A 58 16.77 4.74 22.18
N ALA A 59 16.71 4.21 23.41
CA ALA A 59 17.35 2.95 23.83
C ALA A 59 16.61 1.67 23.37
N ASN A 60 15.66 1.76 22.44
CA ASN A 60 14.92 0.61 21.92
C ASN A 60 14.87 0.64 20.38
N PRO A 61 15.03 -0.51 19.69
CA PRO A 61 14.78 -0.58 18.26
C PRO A 61 13.30 -0.28 17.99
N GLU A 62 13.02 0.87 17.39
CA GLU A 62 11.67 1.26 17.02
C GLU A 62 11.20 0.38 15.85
N LYS A 63 10.13 -0.38 16.10
CA LYS A 63 9.45 -1.17 15.08
C LYS A 63 8.39 -0.29 14.44
N ILE A 64 8.60 0.06 13.18
CA ILE A 64 7.62 0.84 12.42
C ILE A 64 6.68 -0.15 11.75
N ASN A 65 5.41 -0.10 12.15
CA ASN A 65 4.34 -0.85 11.53
C ASN A 65 3.60 0.07 10.56
N THR A 66 3.66 -0.27 9.27
CA THR A 66 2.92 0.46 8.24
C THR A 66 1.87 -0.45 7.63
N ILE A 67 0.63 0.01 7.65
CA ILE A 67 -0.48 -0.58 6.90
C ILE A 67 -0.92 0.41 5.83
N SER A 68 -1.05 -0.07 4.59
CA SER A 68 -1.52 0.72 3.47
C SER A 68 -2.73 0.05 2.85
N ILE A 69 -3.79 0.83 2.64
CA ILE A 69 -4.96 0.41 1.89
C ILE A 69 -5.00 1.29 0.64
N GLY A 70 -5.25 0.69 -0.51
CA GLY A 70 -5.32 1.43 -1.77
C GLY A 70 -6.45 0.96 -2.65
N LEU A 71 -6.85 1.86 -3.54
CA LEU A 71 -7.82 1.65 -4.59
C LEU A 71 -7.21 2.14 -5.90
N ASN A 72 -7.13 1.25 -6.88
CA ASN A 72 -6.73 1.58 -8.23
C ASN A 72 -7.95 1.43 -9.14
N TRP A 73 -8.27 2.49 -9.87
CA TRP A 73 -9.33 2.49 -10.87
C TRP A 73 -8.73 2.69 -12.26
N TYR A 74 -8.81 1.65 -13.08
CA TYR A 74 -8.32 1.61 -14.45
C TYR A 74 -9.47 1.99 -15.39
N LEU A 75 -9.48 3.22 -15.87
CA LEU A 75 -10.55 3.74 -16.75
C LEU A 75 -10.49 3.09 -18.13
N ASN A 76 -9.28 3.01 -18.66
CA ASN A 76 -8.95 2.37 -19.93
C ASN A 76 -7.52 1.81 -19.83
N ALA A 77 -7.00 1.24 -20.91
CA ALA A 77 -5.62 0.76 -20.91
C ALA A 77 -4.63 1.89 -20.52
N HIS A 78 -4.89 3.14 -20.90
CA HIS A 78 -3.96 4.28 -20.85
C HIS A 78 -3.98 5.09 -19.55
N ALA A 79 -5.12 5.15 -18.88
CA ALA A 79 -5.33 5.98 -17.71
C ALA A 79 -5.74 5.13 -16.49
N ARG A 80 -5.09 5.42 -15.36
CA ARG A 80 -5.44 4.86 -14.06
C ARG A 80 -5.48 5.95 -13.00
N PHE A 81 -6.48 5.89 -12.13
CA PHE A 81 -6.50 6.62 -10.88
C PHE A 81 -6.02 5.71 -9.75
N MET A 82 -5.20 6.27 -8.87
CA MET A 82 -4.65 5.55 -7.72
C MET A 82 -4.91 6.37 -6.47
N TYR A 83 -5.60 5.77 -5.52
CA TYR A 83 -5.81 6.32 -4.19
C TYR A 83 -5.13 5.40 -3.19
N ASN A 84 -4.22 5.92 -2.38
CA ASN A 84 -3.53 5.12 -1.37
C ASN A 84 -3.63 5.85 -0.03
N TYR A 85 -4.11 5.16 0.98
CA TYR A 85 -4.18 5.61 2.35
C TYR A 85 -3.19 4.79 3.18
N VAL A 86 -2.21 5.48 3.75
CA VAL A 86 -1.11 4.87 4.49
C VAL A 86 -1.22 5.29 5.95
N LEU A 87 -1.30 4.32 6.84
CA LEU A 87 -1.23 4.49 8.27
C LEU A 87 0.11 3.92 8.73
N SER A 88 0.91 4.76 9.37
CA SER A 88 2.09 4.34 10.09
C SER A 88 1.80 4.52 11.56
N ASP A 89 1.78 3.40 12.29
CA ASP A 89 1.74 3.43 13.74
C ASP A 89 3.20 3.55 14.20
N GLU A 90 3.63 4.80 14.37
CA GLU A 90 4.79 5.09 15.20
C GLU A 90 4.35 4.87 16.64
N PRO A 91 5.02 4.01 17.45
CA PRO A 91 4.73 3.93 18.87
C PRO A 91 5.07 5.29 19.51
N VAL A 92 4.08 6.18 19.58
CA VAL A 92 4.14 7.36 20.44
C VAL A 92 4.20 6.83 21.86
N ILE A 93 5.42 6.79 22.40
CA ILE A 93 5.64 6.54 23.81
C ILE A 93 5.10 7.78 24.52
N LEU A 94 3.82 7.74 24.93
CA LEU A 94 3.28 8.65 25.94
C LEU A 94 4.05 8.38 27.23
N PHE A 95 5.20 9.01 27.41
CA PHE A 95 5.78 9.15 28.74
C PHE A 95 4.91 10.14 29.51
N SER A 96 4.07 9.59 30.39
CA SER A 96 3.39 10.35 31.42
C SER A 96 4.40 11.09 32.30
N THR A 97 4.05 12.33 32.64
CA THR A 97 4.42 13.11 33.84
C THR A 97 5.90 13.39 34.09
N LEU A 98 6.25 14.68 34.11
CA LEU A 98 6.71 15.31 35.35
C LEU A 98 6.37 16.80 35.35
N ALA A 99 5.80 17.21 36.48
CA ALA A 99 5.59 18.58 36.88
C ALA A 99 6.91 19.37 36.85
N CYS A 100 6.80 20.66 36.54
CA CYS A 100 7.55 21.68 37.25
C CYS A 100 6.55 22.73 37.74
#